data_AF-A0A416UWH2-F1
#
_entry.id   AF-A0A416UWH2-F1
#
_cell.length_a   1.000
_cell.length_b   1.000
_cell.length_c   1.000
_cell.angle_alpha   90.00
_cell.angle_beta   90.00
_cell.angle_gamma   90.00
#
_symmetry.space_group_name_H-M   'P 1'
#
loop_
_entity.id
_entity.type
_entity.pdbx_description
1 polymer ?
#
loop_
_entity_poly.entity_id
_entity_poly.type
_entity_poly.pdbx_seq_one_letter_code
_entity_poly.pdbx_strand_id
1 'polypeptide(L)'
;MKLSKFKFNLPQELIALHPAKNRDESRLMVVNRKTGEIEHKVFKDLLDYFGKKDVFIFNNTKVFPARLYGNKEKTGARIEVFLLRELNEDLRLWDVLVDPARKIRIGNKLYFGEDDSMVAEVIDNTTSRGRTLRFLYDGNHDEFKKALYALGETPLPKYIDRPVEPEDEERYQNIFATEEGAVVAPAAGLHFSRELMKRLEIKDCQFTYLTLHSGLGNFREIDVEDLTKHKMDSEQMVVNADVVEVVNTAKDNGRQICAVGTSVMRAIETAVSTDGHLKEFEGWTNKFIFPPYDFSVASSMITNFHMPLSTLLMMTASFGGYEQIMDAYEVALKEKYSFGAYGDAMLIL
;
A
#
# COMPACT_ATOMS: atom_id res chain seq x y z
N MET A 1 -14.40 -6.45 -17.84
CA MET A 1 -14.54 -4.97 -17.90
C MET A 1 -13.32 -4.39 -18.62
N LYS A 2 -13.43 -3.19 -19.22
CA LYS A 2 -12.34 -2.56 -19.99
C LYS A 2 -11.54 -1.56 -19.13
N LEU A 3 -10.23 -1.47 -19.32
CA LEU A 3 -9.35 -0.52 -18.63
C LEU A 3 -9.79 0.94 -18.84
N SER A 4 -10.14 1.28 -20.09
CA SER A 4 -10.59 2.64 -20.47
C SER A 4 -11.81 3.17 -19.70
N LYS A 5 -12.61 2.30 -19.07
CA LYS A 5 -13.72 2.70 -18.20
C LYS A 5 -13.26 3.41 -16.92
N PHE A 6 -12.03 3.17 -16.48
CA PHE A 6 -11.45 3.77 -15.27
C PHE A 6 -10.62 5.03 -15.58
N LYS A 7 -10.80 5.59 -16.79
CA LYS A 7 -10.11 6.80 -17.20
C LYS A 7 -10.92 8.02 -16.76
N PHE A 8 -10.26 8.95 -16.08
CA PHE A 8 -10.78 10.29 -15.84
C PHE A 8 -9.62 11.29 -15.90
N ASN A 9 -9.95 12.56 -16.06
CA ASN A 9 -8.95 13.63 -16.04
C ASN A 9 -8.67 14.03 -14.60
N LEU A 10 -7.47 13.75 -14.09
CA LEU A 10 -7.01 14.17 -12.77
C LEU A 10 -6.07 15.37 -12.92
N PRO A 11 -6.51 16.59 -12.55
CA PRO A 11 -5.61 17.75 -12.53
C PRO A 11 -4.45 17.53 -11.55
N GLN A 12 -3.24 17.90 -11.97
CA GLN A 12 -2.02 17.66 -11.18
C GLN A 12 -2.06 18.38 -9.83
N GLU A 13 -2.73 19.53 -9.76
CA GLU A 13 -2.91 20.32 -8.54
C GLU A 13 -3.77 19.64 -7.47
N LEU A 14 -4.53 18.60 -7.85
CA LEU A 14 -5.31 17.80 -6.89
C LEU A 14 -4.52 16.61 -6.36
N ILE A 15 -3.30 16.34 -6.84
CA ILE A 15 -2.45 15.28 -6.28
C ILE A 15 -1.71 15.83 -5.06
N ALA A 16 -1.96 15.25 -3.88
CA ALA A 16 -1.31 15.69 -2.66
C ALA A 16 0.18 15.32 -2.64
N LEU A 17 1.03 16.34 -2.50
CA LEU A 17 2.48 16.17 -2.35
C LEU A 17 2.92 16.02 -0.89
N HIS A 18 2.12 16.56 0.04
CA HIS A 18 2.36 16.45 1.48
C HIS A 18 1.08 15.99 2.17
N PRO A 19 1.17 15.23 3.26
CA PRO A 19 0.00 14.85 4.05
C PRO A 19 -0.56 16.06 4.80
N ALA A 20 -1.81 15.95 5.27
CA ALA A 20 -2.41 16.96 6.15
C ALA A 20 -1.54 17.20 7.40
N LYS A 21 -1.58 18.41 7.98
CA LYS A 21 -0.75 18.74 9.17
C LYS A 21 -0.98 17.75 10.32
N ASN A 22 -2.25 17.48 10.62
CA ASN A 22 -2.66 16.41 11.53
C ASN A 22 -3.28 15.28 10.70
N ARG A 23 -2.97 14.03 11.06
CA ARG A 23 -3.38 12.83 10.29
C ARG A 23 -4.89 12.74 10.07
N ASP A 24 -5.67 13.08 11.09
CA ASP A 24 -7.13 12.94 11.14
C ASP A 24 -7.89 14.22 10.73
N GLU A 25 -7.20 15.17 10.09
CA GLU A 25 -7.78 16.40 9.55
C GLU A 25 -7.88 16.42 8.02
N SER A 26 -7.56 15.31 7.34
CA SER A 26 -7.89 15.14 5.93
C SER A 26 -9.41 15.13 5.73
N ARG A 27 -9.87 15.44 4.52
CA ARG A 27 -11.30 15.34 4.20
C ARG A 27 -11.68 13.87 4.08
N LEU A 28 -12.93 13.59 4.41
CA LEU A 28 -13.55 12.29 4.25
C LEU A 28 -14.79 12.44 3.36
N MET A 29 -14.83 11.71 2.25
CA MET A 29 -16.06 11.50 1.50
C MET A 29 -16.71 10.22 1.99
N VAL A 30 -17.98 10.28 2.40
CA VAL A 30 -18.73 9.08 2.79
C VAL A 30 -19.69 8.73 1.66
N VAL A 31 -19.61 7.50 1.16
CA VAL A 31 -20.44 6.99 0.08
C VAL A 31 -21.25 5.82 0.60
N ASN A 32 -22.58 5.94 0.60
CA ASN A 32 -23.47 4.83 0.88
C ASN A 32 -23.76 4.07 -0.40
N ARG A 33 -23.21 2.86 -0.55
CA ARG A 33 -23.32 2.11 -1.83
C ARG A 33 -24.72 1.57 -2.12
N LYS A 34 -25.61 1.56 -1.12
CA LYS A 34 -27.01 1.14 -1.30
C LYS A 34 -27.90 2.27 -1.80
N THR A 35 -27.67 3.50 -1.32
CA THR A 35 -28.51 4.66 -1.66
C THR A 35 -27.87 5.59 -2.70
N GLY A 36 -26.55 5.52 -2.89
CA GLY A 36 -25.79 6.49 -3.68
C GLY A 36 -25.57 7.83 -2.98
N GLU A 37 -25.95 7.97 -1.71
CA GLU A 37 -25.77 9.21 -0.95
C GLU A 37 -24.28 9.49 -0.70
N ILE A 38 -23.90 10.76 -0.88
CA ILE A 38 -22.55 11.27 -0.67
C ILE A 38 -22.57 12.33 0.42
N GLU A 39 -21.77 12.15 1.47
CA GLU A 39 -21.52 13.17 2.49
C GLU A 39 -20.07 13.67 2.45
N HIS A 40 -19.88 14.93 2.86
CA HIS A 40 -18.57 15.56 3.01
C HIS A 40 -18.28 15.80 4.49
N LYS A 41 -17.21 15.19 4.99
CA LYS A 41 -16.80 15.19 6.41
C LYS A 41 -15.30 15.47 6.54
N VAL A 42 -14.83 15.53 7.77
CA VAL A 42 -13.41 15.45 8.13
C VAL A 42 -13.11 14.04 8.64
N PHE A 43 -11.89 13.54 8.48
CA PHE A 43 -11.55 12.15 8.80
C PHE A 43 -11.87 11.76 10.25
N LYS A 44 -11.66 12.66 11.22
CA LYS A 44 -12.04 12.41 12.62
C LYS A 44 -13.55 12.21 12.86
N ASP A 45 -14.41 12.63 11.93
CA ASP A 45 -15.86 12.39 12.00
C ASP A 45 -16.20 10.91 11.70
N LEU A 46 -15.20 10.08 11.36
CA LEU A 46 -15.32 8.62 11.30
C LEU A 46 -15.96 8.02 12.56
N LEU A 47 -15.77 8.68 13.71
CA LEU A 47 -16.39 8.31 14.98
C LEU A 47 -17.91 8.21 14.90
N ASP A 48 -18.59 8.92 14.00
CA ASP A 48 -20.05 8.92 13.91
C ASP A 48 -20.61 7.68 13.20
N TYR A 49 -19.77 6.96 12.45
CA TYR A 49 -20.19 5.83 11.60
C TYR A 49 -19.97 4.45 12.23
N PHE A 50 -19.14 4.39 13.27
CA PHE A 50 -18.77 3.14 13.94
C PHE A 50 -19.13 3.18 15.41
N GLY A 51 -19.36 2.01 16.01
CA GLY A 51 -19.75 1.89 17.39
C GLY A 51 -19.30 0.57 18.04
N LYS A 52 -20.07 0.19 19.05
CA LYS A 52 -19.74 -0.92 19.94
C LYS A 52 -19.54 -2.23 19.18
N LYS A 53 -18.35 -2.80 19.35
CA LYS A 53 -17.87 -4.06 18.77
C LYS A 53 -17.74 -4.07 17.25
N ASP A 54 -17.79 -2.91 16.60
CA ASP A 54 -17.39 -2.81 15.21
C ASP A 54 -15.87 -2.98 15.09
N VAL A 55 -15.42 -3.65 14.03
CA VAL A 55 -14.02 -4.06 13.84
C VAL A 55 -13.39 -3.24 12.73
N PHE A 56 -12.19 -2.70 12.98
CA PHE A 56 -11.30 -2.22 11.93
C PHE A 56 -10.18 -3.24 11.71
N ILE A 57 -9.99 -3.63 10.46
CA ILE A 57 -8.88 -4.45 10.02
C ILE A 57 -7.85 -3.53 9.39
N PHE A 58 -6.64 -3.52 9.94
CA PHE A 58 -5.52 -2.72 9.49
C PHE A 58 -4.41 -3.59 8.87
N ASN A 59 -3.55 -2.95 8.07
CA ASN A 59 -2.31 -3.55 7.61
C ASN A 59 -1.13 -2.96 8.40
N ASN A 60 -0.47 -3.77 9.23
CA ASN A 60 0.65 -3.36 10.08
C ASN A 60 2.03 -3.48 9.40
N THR A 61 2.07 -3.65 8.07
CA THR A 61 3.35 -3.63 7.36
C THR A 61 4.08 -2.31 7.58
N LYS A 62 5.40 -2.40 7.72
CA LYS A 62 6.32 -1.29 7.90
C LYS A 62 7.18 -1.11 6.64
N VAL A 63 7.23 0.14 6.18
CA VAL A 63 8.05 0.55 5.06
C VAL A 63 9.48 0.73 5.52
N PHE A 64 10.42 0.17 4.77
CA PHE A 64 11.85 0.42 4.95
C PHE A 64 12.37 1.37 3.85
N PRO A 65 13.47 2.11 4.10
CA PRO A 65 14.02 3.06 3.13
C PRO A 65 14.62 2.31 1.93
N ALA A 66 13.79 2.11 0.92
CA ALA A 66 14.06 1.19 -0.17
C ALA A 66 14.76 1.82 -1.38
N ARG A 67 14.83 3.16 -1.47
CA ARG A 67 15.44 3.85 -2.61
C ARG A 67 16.89 4.21 -2.32
N LEU A 68 17.82 3.60 -3.06
CA LEU A 68 19.25 3.81 -2.97
C LEU A 68 19.79 4.46 -4.26
N TYR A 69 20.89 5.20 -4.13
CA TYR A 69 21.65 5.67 -5.27
C TYR A 69 23.07 5.10 -5.22
N GLY A 70 23.44 4.39 -6.27
CA GLY A 70 24.76 3.79 -6.41
C GLY A 70 25.46 4.22 -7.69
N ASN A 71 26.77 4.01 -7.75
CA ASN A 71 27.62 4.27 -8.89
C ASN A 71 28.08 2.96 -9.51
N LYS A 72 27.98 2.86 -10.84
CA LYS A 72 28.49 1.69 -11.57
C LYS A 72 30.02 1.69 -11.61
N GLU A 73 30.60 0.52 -11.37
CA GLU A 73 32.04 0.27 -11.52
C GLU A 73 32.58 0.79 -12.86
N LYS A 74 33.76 1.44 -12.82
CA LYS A 74 34.52 2.01 -13.95
C LYS A 74 33.89 3.20 -14.68
N THR A 75 32.56 3.26 -14.82
CA THR A 75 31.90 4.32 -15.60
C THR A 75 31.42 5.48 -14.74
N GLY A 76 31.31 5.32 -13.42
CA GLY A 76 30.79 6.36 -12.52
C GLY A 76 29.35 6.77 -12.84
N ALA A 77 28.61 5.92 -13.56
CA ALA A 77 27.24 6.22 -13.93
C ALA A 77 26.36 6.05 -12.70
N ARG A 78 25.58 7.09 -12.35
CA ARG A 78 24.60 7.03 -11.27
C ARG A 78 23.44 6.10 -11.66
N ILE A 79 23.09 5.21 -10.75
CA ILE A 79 22.06 4.18 -10.88
C ILE A 79 21.14 4.29 -9.67
N GLU A 80 19.85 4.42 -9.90
CA GLU A 80 18.85 4.23 -8.85
C GLU A 80 18.66 2.73 -8.64
N VAL A 81 18.72 2.30 -7.38
CA VAL A 81 18.44 0.93 -6.95
C VAL A 81 17.29 0.98 -5.97
N PHE A 82 16.17 0.37 -6.36
CA PHE A 82 14.97 0.30 -5.53
C PHE A 82 14.85 -1.12 -4.97
N LEU A 83 15.16 -1.29 -3.69
CA LEU A 83 15.01 -2.54 -2.97
C LEU A 83 13.53 -2.98 -3.00
N LEU A 84 13.27 -4.28 -3.16
CA LEU A 84 11.91 -4.83 -3.09
C LEU A 84 11.73 -5.72 -1.88
N ARG A 85 12.61 -6.72 -1.74
CA ARG A 85 12.61 -7.67 -0.62
C ARG A 85 13.95 -8.37 -0.50
N GLU A 86 14.23 -8.85 0.70
CA GLU A 86 15.30 -9.79 0.96
C GLU A 86 14.89 -11.20 0.49
N LEU A 87 15.75 -11.83 -0.30
CA LEU A 87 15.56 -13.20 -0.80
C LEU A 87 16.32 -14.23 0.04
N ASN A 88 17.47 -13.84 0.58
CA ASN A 88 18.28 -14.71 1.42
C ASN A 88 19.17 -13.86 2.33
N GLU A 89 18.99 -14.00 3.64
CA GLU A 89 19.73 -13.27 4.67
C GLU A 89 21.22 -13.67 4.71
N ASP A 90 21.53 -14.96 4.75
CA ASP A 90 22.92 -15.47 4.86
C ASP A 90 23.82 -15.00 3.71
N LEU A 91 23.25 -14.96 2.51
CA LEU A 91 23.93 -14.54 1.28
C LEU A 91 23.71 -13.07 0.95
N ARG A 92 22.84 -12.37 1.70
CA ARG A 92 22.43 -10.96 1.49
C ARG A 92 21.97 -10.71 0.07
N LEU A 93 21.07 -11.58 -0.39
CA LEU A 93 20.46 -11.50 -1.70
C LEU A 93 19.21 -10.66 -1.63
N TRP A 94 19.13 -9.67 -2.51
CA TRP A 94 18.02 -8.75 -2.59
C TRP A 94 17.42 -8.75 -4.00
N ASP A 95 16.09 -8.81 -4.05
CA ASP A 95 15.32 -8.51 -5.25
C ASP A 95 15.20 -6.99 -5.36
N VAL A 96 15.61 -6.42 -6.49
CA VAL A 96 15.64 -4.97 -6.68
C VAL A 96 15.15 -4.58 -8.08
N LEU A 97 14.66 -3.35 -8.22
CA LEU A 97 14.60 -2.66 -9.52
C LEU A 97 15.80 -1.73 -9.67
N VAL A 98 16.24 -1.55 -10.91
CA VAL A 98 17.35 -0.65 -11.24
C VAL A 98 16.95 0.29 -12.36
N ASP A 99 17.31 1.56 -12.25
CA ASP A 99 17.10 2.56 -13.30
C ASP A 99 18.40 3.35 -13.55
N PRO A 100 18.92 3.39 -14.79
CA PRO A 100 18.48 2.72 -16.02
C PRO A 100 18.88 1.25 -16.13
N ALA A 101 17.89 0.35 -16.17
CA ALA A 101 18.08 -1.10 -16.21
C ALA A 101 18.97 -1.61 -17.37
N ARG A 102 18.92 -0.96 -18.54
CA ARG A 102 19.72 -1.34 -19.71
C ARG A 102 21.24 -1.26 -19.47
N LYS A 103 21.67 -0.46 -18.50
CA LYS A 103 23.09 -0.26 -18.18
C LYS A 103 23.64 -1.31 -17.20
N ILE A 104 22.78 -2.14 -16.60
CA ILE A 104 23.13 -3.07 -15.53
C ILE A 104 23.03 -4.52 -16.01
N ARG A 105 24.16 -5.22 -16.01
CA ARG A 105 24.31 -6.63 -16.41
C ARG A 105 24.85 -7.47 -15.26
N ILE A 106 24.64 -8.78 -15.33
CA ILE A 106 25.24 -9.76 -14.41
C ILE A 106 26.77 -9.58 -14.36
N GLY A 107 27.34 -9.68 -13.15
CA GLY A 107 28.73 -9.45 -12.83
C GLY A 107 29.13 -7.98 -12.69
N ASN A 108 28.23 -7.02 -12.92
CA ASN A 108 28.51 -5.61 -12.63
C ASN A 108 28.49 -5.37 -11.12
N LYS A 109 29.40 -4.51 -10.65
CA LYS A 109 29.41 -4.02 -9.27
C LYS A 109 28.84 -2.61 -9.19
N LEU A 110 28.07 -2.38 -8.13
CA LEU A 110 27.50 -1.10 -7.74
C LEU A 110 28.09 -0.71 -6.39
N TYR A 111 28.53 0.54 -6.29
CA TYR A 111 29.07 1.12 -5.07
C TYR A 111 28.09 2.16 -4.52
N PHE A 112 27.83 2.15 -3.23
CA PHE A 112 26.88 3.02 -2.56
C PHE A 112 27.57 3.73 -1.39
N GLY A 113 27.07 4.92 -1.06
CA GLY A 113 27.69 5.82 -0.08
C GLY A 113 28.71 6.76 -0.72
N GLU A 114 29.03 7.86 -0.03
CA GLU A 114 30.02 8.84 -0.51
C GLU A 114 31.45 8.27 -0.53
N ASP A 115 31.70 7.27 0.32
CA ASP A 115 32.97 6.58 0.50
C ASP A 115 33.03 5.21 -0.18
N ASP A 116 32.03 4.87 -1.00
CA ASP A 116 31.88 3.57 -1.65
C ASP A 116 31.90 2.38 -0.64
N SER A 117 31.49 2.63 0.62
CA SER A 117 31.56 1.65 1.73
C SER A 117 30.67 0.43 1.55
N MET A 118 29.60 0.54 0.77
CA MET A 118 28.67 -0.55 0.51
C MET A 118 28.77 -0.98 -0.95
N VAL A 119 29.04 -2.25 -1.21
CA VAL A 119 29.20 -2.79 -2.56
C VAL A 119 28.18 -3.89 -2.80
N ALA A 120 27.56 -3.89 -3.98
CA ALA A 120 26.69 -4.98 -4.41
C ALA A 120 27.08 -5.50 -5.80
N GLU A 121 27.06 -6.82 -5.96
CA GLU A 121 27.24 -7.49 -7.24
C GLU A 121 25.90 -7.92 -7.82
N VAL A 122 25.70 -7.68 -9.11
CA VAL A 122 24.53 -8.18 -9.85
C VAL A 122 24.75 -9.66 -10.15
N ILE A 123 24.00 -10.55 -9.51
CA ILE A 123 24.16 -12.00 -9.69
C ILE A 123 23.16 -12.59 -10.69
N ASP A 124 21.98 -12.00 -10.83
CA ASP A 124 20.96 -12.49 -11.77
C ASP A 124 19.96 -11.39 -12.21
N ASN A 125 19.13 -11.73 -13.19
CA ASN A 125 17.94 -10.97 -13.58
C ASN A 125 16.68 -11.62 -13.00
N THR A 126 15.68 -10.81 -12.63
CA THR A 126 14.39 -11.34 -12.19
C THR A 126 13.35 -11.34 -13.30
N THR A 127 12.30 -12.14 -13.16
CA THR A 127 11.21 -12.29 -14.14
C THR A 127 10.38 -11.01 -14.32
N SER A 128 10.44 -10.09 -13.36
CA SER A 128 9.69 -8.83 -13.32
C SER A 128 10.55 -7.60 -13.70
N ARG A 129 11.54 -7.80 -14.57
CA ARG A 129 12.51 -6.79 -15.06
C ARG A 129 13.49 -6.26 -14.00
N GLY A 130 13.52 -6.85 -12.81
CA GLY A 130 14.46 -6.51 -11.75
C GLY A 130 15.83 -7.19 -11.90
N ARG A 131 16.63 -7.06 -10.85
CA ARG A 131 17.94 -7.71 -10.68
C ARG A 131 17.98 -8.36 -9.31
N THR A 132 18.76 -9.42 -9.20
CA THR A 132 19.17 -9.94 -7.91
C THR A 132 20.55 -9.37 -7.59
N LEU A 133 20.64 -8.62 -6.49
CA LEU A 133 21.88 -8.10 -5.98
C LEU A 133 22.36 -8.96 -4.81
N ARG A 134 23.67 -9.19 -4.76
CA ARG A 134 24.37 -9.73 -3.60
C ARG A 134 25.19 -8.61 -2.97
N PHE A 135 24.88 -8.24 -1.74
CA PHE A 135 25.68 -7.25 -1.02
C PHE A 135 26.95 -7.90 -0.45
N LEU A 136 28.10 -7.29 -0.77
CA LEU A 136 29.42 -7.67 -0.32
C LEU A 136 29.74 -6.81 0.91
N TYR A 137 29.39 -7.31 2.08
CA TYR A 137 29.58 -6.63 3.35
C TYR A 137 30.28 -7.56 4.33
N ASP A 138 31.12 -7.05 5.22
CA ASP A 138 31.80 -7.84 6.24
C ASP A 138 31.26 -7.41 7.61
N GLY A 139 30.41 -8.24 8.22
CA GLY A 139 29.69 -7.91 9.46
C GLY A 139 28.53 -8.87 9.72
N ASN A 140 27.77 -8.65 10.78
CA ASN A 140 26.52 -9.41 11.00
C ASN A 140 25.36 -8.82 10.18
N HIS A 141 24.23 -9.53 10.13
CA HIS A 141 23.09 -9.12 9.30
C HIS A 141 22.45 -7.82 9.78
N ASP A 142 22.32 -7.63 11.09
CA ASP A 142 21.69 -6.43 11.66
C ASP A 142 22.51 -5.16 11.37
N GLU A 143 23.84 -5.24 11.45
CA GLU A 143 24.75 -4.17 11.07
C GLU A 143 24.66 -3.86 9.57
N PHE A 144 24.62 -4.89 8.74
CA PHE A 144 24.42 -4.76 7.30
C PHE A 144 23.11 -4.03 6.99
N LYS A 145 21.98 -4.47 7.57
CA LYS A 145 20.68 -3.83 7.35
C LYS A 145 20.66 -2.38 7.80
N LYS A 146 21.25 -2.07 8.96
CA LYS A 146 21.37 -0.68 9.44
C LYS A 146 22.17 0.19 8.47
N ALA A 147 23.31 -0.30 7.99
CA ALA A 147 24.13 0.41 7.02
C ALA A 147 23.40 0.58 5.68
N LEU A 148 22.73 -0.46 5.19
CA LEU A 148 21.93 -0.42 3.97
C LEU A 148 20.80 0.62 4.07
N TYR A 149 20.08 0.65 5.19
CA TYR A 149 18.96 1.57 5.39
C TYR A 149 19.41 3.01 5.62
N ALA A 150 20.59 3.23 6.22
CA ALA A 150 21.18 4.57 6.33
C ALA A 150 21.54 5.19 4.96
N LEU A 151 21.73 4.36 3.93
CA LEU A 151 21.96 4.80 2.55
C LEU A 151 20.66 5.05 1.78
N GLY A 152 19.53 4.58 2.31
CA GLY A 152 18.24 4.60 1.65
C GLY A 152 17.41 5.83 1.97
N GLU A 153 16.50 6.14 1.04
CA GLU A 153 15.47 7.15 1.21
C GLU A 153 14.07 6.50 1.26
N THR A 154 13.14 7.18 1.91
CA THR A 154 11.72 6.79 1.94
C THR A 154 11.19 6.63 0.50
N PRO A 155 10.60 5.47 0.16
CA PRO A 155 10.18 5.17 -1.21
C PRO A 155 8.84 5.84 -1.57
N LEU A 156 8.82 7.17 -1.69
CA LEU A 156 7.62 7.88 -2.12
C LEU A 156 7.19 7.47 -3.53
N PRO A 157 5.88 7.29 -3.80
CA PRO A 157 5.36 7.02 -5.13
C PRO A 157 5.75 8.11 -6.12
N LYS A 158 6.01 7.73 -7.38
CA LYS A 158 6.52 8.66 -8.42
C LYS A 158 5.64 9.88 -8.70
N TYR A 159 4.34 9.81 -8.40
CA TYR A 159 3.44 10.96 -8.58
C TYR A 159 3.61 12.02 -7.48
N ILE A 160 4.29 11.71 -6.37
CA ILE A 160 4.72 12.68 -5.37
C ILE A 160 6.02 13.30 -5.89
N ASP A 161 5.87 14.27 -6.78
CA ASP A 161 6.98 14.88 -7.53
C ASP A 161 7.67 15.98 -6.70
N ARG A 162 8.31 15.55 -5.61
CA ARG A 162 9.19 16.38 -4.79
C ARG A 162 10.31 15.54 -4.16
N PRO A 163 11.41 16.16 -3.72
CA PRO A 163 12.42 15.48 -2.92
C PRO A 163 11.83 14.87 -1.64
N VAL A 164 12.44 13.78 -1.17
CA VAL A 164 12.12 13.18 0.13
C VAL A 164 12.57 14.14 1.23
N GLU A 165 11.72 14.33 2.23
CA GLU A 165 11.97 15.17 3.40
C GLU A 165 12.13 14.29 4.65
N PRO A 166 12.86 14.73 5.70
CA PRO A 166 13.02 13.94 6.92
C PRO A 166 11.69 13.53 7.57
N GLU A 167 10.66 14.37 7.46
CA GLU A 167 9.32 14.05 7.98
C GLU A 167 8.67 12.85 7.26
N ASP A 168 9.04 12.52 6.02
CA ASP A 168 8.46 11.38 5.30
C ASP A 168 8.77 10.03 5.95
N GLU A 169 9.89 9.90 6.67
CA GLU A 169 10.21 8.67 7.40
C GLU A 169 9.10 8.31 8.41
N GLU A 170 8.54 9.32 9.09
CA GLU A 170 7.43 9.13 10.03
C GLU A 170 6.06 9.19 9.33
N ARG A 171 5.90 10.09 8.36
CA ARG A 171 4.58 10.39 7.76
C ARG A 171 4.18 9.44 6.65
N TYR A 172 5.12 8.82 5.95
CA TYR A 172 4.87 7.73 5.00
C TYR A 172 4.80 6.37 5.70
N GLN A 173 4.26 6.34 6.91
CA GLN A 173 4.22 5.17 7.77
C GLN A 173 2.97 5.22 8.67
N ASN A 174 2.35 4.05 8.87
CA ASN A 174 1.23 3.90 9.80
C ASN A 174 1.73 3.94 11.24
N ILE A 175 0.96 4.56 12.15
CA ILE A 175 1.32 4.67 13.58
C ILE A 175 1.32 3.34 14.35
N PHE A 176 0.82 2.28 13.72
CA PHE A 176 0.68 0.91 14.23
C PHE A 176 1.47 -0.11 13.41
N ALA A 177 2.38 0.34 12.55
CA ALA A 177 3.16 -0.57 11.72
C ALA A 177 4.33 -1.20 12.50
N THR A 178 4.41 -2.53 12.46
CA THR A 178 5.33 -3.36 13.24
C THR A 178 6.16 -4.30 12.35
N GLU A 179 5.57 -4.84 11.28
CA GLU A 179 6.19 -5.87 10.45
C GLU A 179 6.94 -5.27 9.26
N GLU A 180 8.26 -5.17 9.35
CA GLU A 180 9.09 -4.66 8.26
C GLU A 180 9.06 -5.58 7.04
N GLY A 181 8.85 -5.00 5.86
CA GLY A 181 8.91 -5.76 4.60
C GLY A 181 8.23 -5.11 3.40
N ALA A 182 7.55 -3.98 3.58
CA ALA A 182 6.95 -3.24 2.47
C ALA A 182 7.85 -2.13 1.93
N VAL A 183 7.58 -1.75 0.69
CA VAL A 183 8.17 -0.58 0.03
C VAL A 183 7.11 0.44 -0.37
N VAL A 184 5.85 0.16 -0.01
CA VAL A 184 4.69 1.02 -0.21
C VAL A 184 3.88 1.02 1.08
N ALA A 185 3.57 2.21 1.58
CA ALA A 185 2.74 2.34 2.77
C ALA A 185 1.26 2.05 2.46
N PRO A 186 0.52 1.35 3.34
CA PRO A 186 -0.94 1.27 3.27
C PRO A 186 -1.56 2.64 3.56
N ALA A 187 -1.72 3.45 2.50
CA ALA A 187 -2.01 4.87 2.59
C ALA A 187 -3.29 5.23 3.38
N ALA A 188 -4.31 4.38 3.34
CA ALA A 188 -5.57 4.62 4.04
C ALA A 188 -5.39 4.65 5.57
N GLY A 189 -4.40 3.92 6.08
CA GLY A 189 -4.05 3.91 7.51
C GLY A 189 -3.35 5.19 7.97
N LEU A 190 -2.76 5.97 7.05
CA LEU A 190 -1.96 7.15 7.39
C LEU A 190 -2.80 8.26 8.03
N HIS A 191 -4.11 8.24 7.79
CA HIS A 191 -5.12 9.17 8.33
C HIS A 191 -5.43 8.95 9.81
N PHE A 192 -5.09 7.78 10.37
CA PHE A 192 -5.36 7.49 11.76
C PHE A 192 -4.33 8.17 12.66
N SER A 193 -4.79 9.14 13.45
CA SER A 193 -4.02 9.72 14.54
C SER A 193 -4.09 8.82 15.78
N ARG A 194 -3.12 8.96 16.70
CA ARG A 194 -3.16 8.26 17.99
C ARG A 194 -4.40 8.65 18.81
N GLU A 195 -4.83 9.91 18.68
CA GLU A 195 -6.00 10.43 19.36
C GLU A 195 -7.31 9.83 18.80
N LEU A 196 -7.44 9.74 17.48
CA LEU A 196 -8.59 9.10 16.83
C LEU A 196 -8.70 7.62 17.21
N MET A 197 -7.57 6.89 17.17
CA MET A 197 -7.53 5.48 17.61
C MET A 197 -8.03 5.32 19.05
N LYS A 198 -7.60 6.20 19.97
CA LYS A 198 -8.06 6.16 21.36
C LYS A 198 -9.54 6.49 21.51
N ARG A 199 -10.06 7.45 20.73
CA ARG A 199 -11.50 7.78 20.74
C ARG A 199 -12.37 6.63 20.23
N LEU A 200 -11.92 5.92 19.19
CA LEU A 200 -12.57 4.72 18.67
C LEU A 200 -12.54 3.57 19.70
N GLU A 201 -11.41 3.36 20.38
CA GLU A 201 -11.29 2.39 21.48
C GLU A 201 -12.24 2.68 22.64
N ILE A 202 -12.37 3.96 23.05
CA ILE A 202 -13.34 4.40 24.07
C ILE A 202 -14.79 4.12 23.64
N LYS A 203 -15.07 4.16 22.33
CA LYS A 203 -16.38 3.80 21.75
C LYS A 203 -16.60 2.28 21.62
N ASP A 204 -15.68 1.48 22.17
CA ASP A 204 -15.70 0.01 22.15
C ASP A 204 -15.57 -0.56 20.73
N CYS A 205 -14.90 0.16 19.82
CA CYS A 205 -14.46 -0.41 18.54
C CYS A 205 -13.26 -1.34 18.77
N GLN A 206 -13.18 -2.40 17.98
CA GLN A 206 -12.12 -3.40 18.03
C GLN A 206 -11.14 -3.17 16.87
N PHE A 207 -9.86 -3.42 17.12
CA PHE A 207 -8.82 -3.31 16.10
C PHE A 207 -8.12 -4.64 15.93
N THR A 208 -7.87 -5.02 14.69
CA THR A 208 -7.04 -6.18 14.37
C THR A 208 -6.10 -5.87 13.22
N TYR A 209 -4.99 -6.57 13.17
CA TYR A 209 -3.86 -6.25 12.30
C TYR A 209 -3.45 -7.49 11.52
N LEU A 210 -3.60 -7.44 10.21
CA LEU A 210 -2.96 -8.38 9.31
C LEU A 210 -1.69 -7.75 8.73
N THR A 211 -0.83 -8.57 8.15
CA THR A 211 0.37 -8.11 7.47
C THR A 211 0.22 -8.37 5.98
N LEU A 212 0.42 -7.36 5.15
CA LEU A 212 0.62 -7.54 3.71
C LEU A 212 1.72 -6.59 3.25
N HIS A 213 2.86 -7.16 2.84
CA HIS A 213 4.01 -6.42 2.36
C HIS A 213 3.74 -5.89 0.95
N SER A 214 3.27 -4.64 0.91
CA SER A 214 2.82 -4.00 -0.33
C SER A 214 4.03 -3.66 -1.21
N GLY A 215 3.96 -4.14 -2.46
CA GLY A 215 5.00 -3.93 -3.45
C GLY A 215 4.65 -2.80 -4.44
N LEU A 216 5.60 -2.52 -5.34
CA LEU A 216 5.40 -1.54 -6.41
C LEU A 216 4.38 -1.97 -7.48
N GLY A 217 3.91 -3.22 -7.46
CA GLY A 217 2.91 -3.72 -8.43
C GLY A 217 1.63 -2.88 -8.46
N ASN A 218 1.25 -2.27 -7.34
CA ASN A 218 0.08 -1.38 -7.26
C ASN A 218 0.25 -0.06 -8.04
N PHE A 219 1.47 0.32 -8.40
CA PHE A 219 1.79 1.55 -9.15
C PHE A 219 2.31 1.27 -10.56
N ARG A 220 2.35 0.00 -11.00
CA ARG A 220 2.67 -0.32 -12.39
C ARG A 220 1.49 -0.03 -13.29
N GLU A 221 1.79 0.52 -14.46
CA GLU A 221 0.79 0.74 -15.50
C GLU A 221 0.24 -0.60 -16.00
N ILE A 222 -1.05 -0.61 -16.33
CA ILE A 222 -1.73 -1.77 -16.89
C ILE A 222 -1.60 -1.70 -18.41
N ASP A 223 -0.85 -2.63 -19.00
CA ASP A 223 -0.59 -2.68 -20.44
C ASP A 223 -1.71 -3.34 -21.27
N VAL A 224 -2.81 -3.77 -20.64
CA VAL A 224 -3.90 -4.53 -21.29
C VAL A 224 -5.26 -3.86 -21.14
N GLU A 225 -6.00 -3.77 -22.24
CA GLU A 225 -7.36 -3.20 -22.23
C GLU A 225 -8.39 -4.15 -21.58
N ASP A 226 -8.21 -5.46 -21.75
CA ASP A 226 -9.02 -6.49 -21.11
C ASP A 226 -8.44 -6.85 -19.74
N LEU A 227 -9.11 -6.40 -18.68
CA LEU A 227 -8.67 -6.56 -17.31
C LEU A 227 -8.52 -8.04 -16.89
N THR A 228 -9.24 -8.97 -17.53
CA THR A 228 -9.12 -10.41 -17.22
C THR A 228 -7.73 -10.98 -17.54
N LYS A 229 -6.95 -10.27 -18.36
CA LYS A 229 -5.61 -10.67 -18.80
C LYS A 229 -4.50 -10.02 -17.98
N HIS A 230 -4.83 -9.08 -17.10
CA HIS A 230 -3.84 -8.42 -16.26
C HIS A 230 -3.34 -9.40 -15.18
N LYS A 231 -2.05 -9.37 -14.88
CA LYS A 231 -1.42 -10.17 -13.84
C LYS A 231 -0.79 -9.25 -12.82
N MET A 232 -1.24 -9.37 -11.58
CA MET A 232 -0.65 -8.67 -10.44
C MET A 232 0.69 -9.30 -10.05
N ASP A 233 1.61 -8.47 -9.58
CA ASP A 233 2.75 -8.96 -8.82
C ASP A 233 2.27 -9.62 -7.52
N SER A 234 3.00 -10.62 -7.05
CA SER A 234 2.68 -11.31 -5.80
C SER A 234 3.20 -10.53 -4.60
N GLU A 235 2.36 -10.41 -3.58
CA GLU A 235 2.68 -9.78 -2.30
C GLU A 235 2.56 -10.81 -1.18
N GLN A 236 3.51 -10.79 -0.26
CA GLN A 236 3.48 -11.66 0.90
C GLN A 236 2.46 -11.13 1.90
N MET A 237 1.70 -12.04 2.51
CA MET A 237 0.74 -11.69 3.53
C MET A 237 0.63 -12.75 4.62
N VAL A 238 0.22 -12.29 5.80
CA VAL A 238 -0.02 -13.10 6.99
C VAL A 238 -1.33 -12.65 7.63
N VAL A 239 -2.21 -13.62 7.90
CA VAL A 239 -3.47 -13.48 8.63
C VAL A 239 -3.44 -14.51 9.75
N ASN A 240 -3.21 -14.03 10.97
CA ASN A 240 -3.05 -14.88 12.16
C ASN A 240 -4.39 -15.24 12.80
N ALA A 241 -4.39 -16.23 13.69
CA ALA A 241 -5.55 -16.69 14.45
C ALA A 241 -6.33 -15.57 15.14
N ASP A 242 -5.66 -14.60 15.77
CA ASP A 242 -6.32 -13.47 16.45
C ASP A 242 -7.14 -12.61 15.48
N VAL A 243 -6.67 -12.42 14.25
CA VAL A 243 -7.40 -11.70 13.20
C VAL A 243 -8.66 -12.47 12.83
N VAL A 244 -8.50 -13.77 12.63
CA VAL A 244 -9.59 -14.69 12.27
C VAL A 244 -10.67 -14.70 13.34
N GLU A 245 -10.30 -14.83 14.61
CA GLU A 245 -11.24 -14.87 15.73
C GLU A 245 -12.04 -13.58 15.85
N VAL A 246 -11.37 -12.42 15.86
CA VAL A 246 -12.02 -11.11 16.00
C VAL A 246 -12.97 -10.84 14.84
N VAL A 247 -12.53 -11.08 13.60
CA VAL A 247 -13.31 -10.79 12.39
C VAL A 247 -14.50 -11.73 12.26
N ASN A 248 -14.31 -13.04 12.45
CA ASN A 248 -15.40 -14.00 12.35
C ASN A 248 -16.43 -13.80 13.47
N THR A 249 -15.98 -13.53 14.69
CA THR A 249 -16.90 -13.21 15.80
C THR A 249 -17.73 -11.96 15.49
N ALA A 250 -17.12 -10.91 14.94
CA ALA A 250 -17.85 -9.71 14.54
C ALA A 250 -18.86 -10.00 13.43
N LYS A 251 -18.48 -10.81 12.44
CA LYS A 251 -19.33 -11.24 11.33
C LYS A 251 -20.55 -12.00 11.82
N ASP A 252 -20.35 -13.01 12.66
CA ASP A 252 -21.42 -13.84 13.24
C ASP A 252 -22.42 -13.03 14.08
N ASN A 253 -21.93 -11.94 14.68
CA ASN A 253 -22.74 -11.03 15.48
C ASN A 253 -23.31 -9.85 14.68
N GLY A 254 -23.18 -9.84 13.35
CA GLY A 254 -23.72 -8.79 12.47
C GLY A 254 -23.12 -7.41 12.71
N ARG A 255 -21.86 -7.33 13.14
CA ARG A 255 -21.13 -6.07 13.39
C ARG A 255 -20.55 -5.49 12.11
N GLN A 256 -20.22 -4.21 12.11
CA GLN A 256 -19.47 -3.63 11.00
C GLN A 256 -18.04 -4.17 11.01
N ILE A 257 -17.56 -4.54 9.83
CA ILE A 257 -16.18 -4.95 9.58
C ILE A 257 -15.63 -3.99 8.53
N CYS A 258 -14.76 -3.09 8.96
CA CYS A 258 -14.13 -2.07 8.13
C CYS A 258 -12.74 -2.52 7.67
N ALA A 259 -12.57 -2.72 6.38
CA ALA A 259 -11.25 -2.90 5.79
C ALA A 259 -10.58 -1.54 5.58
N VAL A 260 -9.46 -1.30 6.25
CA VAL A 260 -8.70 -0.05 6.10
C VAL A 260 -7.64 -0.20 5.01
N GLY A 261 -8.05 0.12 3.79
CA GLY A 261 -7.21 0.12 2.60
C GLY A 261 -7.40 -1.11 1.71
N THR A 262 -7.03 -0.94 0.45
CA THR A 262 -7.10 -1.97 -0.60
C THR A 262 -6.19 -3.17 -0.33
N SER A 263 -5.05 -2.98 0.35
CA SER A 263 -4.18 -4.10 0.74
C SER A 263 -4.86 -5.01 1.76
N VAL A 264 -5.54 -4.44 2.76
CA VAL A 264 -6.36 -5.20 3.70
C VAL A 264 -7.46 -5.95 2.98
N MET A 265 -8.19 -5.27 2.08
CA MET A 265 -9.27 -5.89 1.31
C MET A 265 -8.78 -7.08 0.47
N ARG A 266 -7.64 -6.95 -0.20
CA ARG A 266 -7.01 -8.04 -0.96
C ARG A 266 -6.61 -9.21 -0.07
N ALA A 267 -6.05 -8.92 1.10
CA ALA A 267 -5.62 -9.93 2.06
C ALA A 267 -6.83 -10.75 2.57
N ILE A 268 -7.85 -10.09 3.11
CA ILE A 268 -9.02 -10.79 3.66
C ILE A 268 -9.78 -11.59 2.59
N GLU A 269 -9.89 -11.04 1.38
CA GLU A 269 -10.53 -11.74 0.28
C GLU A 269 -9.69 -12.92 -0.22
N THR A 270 -8.36 -12.88 -0.08
CA THR A 270 -7.49 -14.04 -0.38
C THR A 270 -7.66 -15.15 0.67
N ALA A 271 -7.78 -14.75 1.93
CA ALA A 271 -7.86 -15.65 3.08
C ALA A 271 -9.30 -16.06 3.44
N VAL A 272 -10.27 -15.88 2.54
CA VAL A 272 -11.66 -16.29 2.79
C VAL A 272 -11.88 -17.77 2.46
N SER A 273 -12.66 -18.42 3.32
CA SER A 273 -13.15 -19.79 3.21
C SER A 273 -14.45 -19.84 2.37
N THR A 274 -14.84 -21.04 1.93
CA THR A 274 -16.05 -21.25 1.10
C THR A 274 -17.36 -20.89 1.79
N ASP A 275 -17.36 -20.83 3.12
CA ASP A 275 -18.50 -20.41 3.95
C ASP A 275 -18.54 -18.90 4.21
N GLY A 276 -17.59 -18.14 3.65
CA GLY A 276 -17.51 -16.69 3.79
C GLY A 276 -16.81 -16.20 5.06
N HIS A 277 -16.20 -17.10 5.85
CA HIS A 277 -15.37 -16.75 7.02
C HIS A 277 -13.90 -16.55 6.64
N LEU A 278 -13.19 -15.76 7.43
CA LEU A 278 -11.74 -15.64 7.33
C LEU A 278 -11.11 -16.94 7.89
N LYS A 279 -9.98 -17.37 7.31
CA LYS A 279 -9.13 -18.43 7.85
C LYS A 279 -7.69 -17.95 7.98
N GLU A 280 -6.91 -18.64 8.80
CA GLU A 280 -5.47 -18.37 8.90
C GLU A 280 -4.82 -18.57 7.53
N PHE A 281 -3.90 -17.66 7.21
CA PHE A 281 -3.22 -17.69 5.93
C PHE A 281 -1.83 -17.08 6.06
N GLU A 282 -0.82 -17.84 5.63
CA GLU A 282 0.52 -17.34 5.42
C GLU A 282 0.96 -17.73 4.00
N GLY A 283 1.38 -16.74 3.22
CA GLY A 283 1.82 -16.99 1.85
C GLY A 283 1.76 -15.76 0.97
N TRP A 284 1.44 -15.99 -0.30
CA TRP A 284 1.47 -14.97 -1.35
C TRP A 284 0.07 -14.76 -1.92
N THR A 285 -0.27 -13.49 -2.16
CA THR A 285 -1.46 -13.11 -2.93
C THR A 285 -1.05 -12.35 -4.18
N ASN A 286 -1.66 -12.72 -5.31
CA ASN A 286 -1.66 -11.95 -6.56
C ASN A 286 -3.10 -11.70 -7.03
N LYS A 287 -4.06 -11.72 -6.08
CA LYS A 287 -5.48 -11.58 -6.39
C LYS A 287 -5.73 -10.19 -6.99
N PHE A 288 -6.26 -10.18 -8.20
CA PHE A 288 -6.68 -8.97 -8.89
C PHE A 288 -8.20 -8.82 -8.78
N ILE A 289 -8.65 -7.79 -8.06
CA ILE A 289 -10.07 -7.52 -7.80
C ILE A 289 -10.52 -6.35 -8.68
N PHE A 290 -11.49 -6.60 -9.56
CA PHE A 290 -12.11 -5.61 -10.44
C PHE A 290 -13.58 -5.99 -10.70
N PRO A 291 -14.44 -5.05 -11.14
CA PRO A 291 -15.88 -5.31 -11.21
C PRO A 291 -16.27 -6.30 -12.33
N PRO A 292 -17.28 -7.16 -12.10
CA PRO A 292 -17.96 -7.40 -10.82
C PRO A 292 -17.14 -8.31 -9.89
N TYR A 293 -17.28 -8.12 -8.58
CA TYR A 293 -16.68 -8.98 -7.56
C TYR A 293 -17.57 -9.03 -6.31
N ASP A 294 -17.80 -10.24 -5.78
CA ASP A 294 -18.61 -10.46 -4.59
C ASP A 294 -17.71 -10.52 -3.35
N PHE A 295 -17.81 -9.50 -2.50
CA PHE A 295 -17.05 -9.42 -1.26
C PHE A 295 -17.71 -10.22 -0.15
N SER A 296 -16.90 -10.95 0.60
CA SER A 296 -17.40 -11.90 1.59
C SER A 296 -17.26 -11.39 3.02
N VAL A 297 -16.19 -10.66 3.34
CA VAL A 297 -15.83 -10.37 4.73
C VAL A 297 -16.19 -8.95 5.15
N ALA A 298 -15.68 -7.93 4.45
CA ALA A 298 -15.84 -6.54 4.87
C ALA A 298 -17.22 -5.98 4.55
N SER A 299 -17.85 -5.31 5.52
CA SER A 299 -19.10 -4.57 5.33
C SER A 299 -18.86 -3.11 4.95
N SER A 300 -17.69 -2.56 5.24
CA SER A 300 -17.29 -1.21 4.86
C SER A 300 -15.80 -1.14 4.50
N MET A 301 -15.40 -0.09 3.80
CA MET A 301 -14.02 0.13 3.37
C MET A 301 -13.62 1.59 3.56
N ILE A 302 -12.43 1.82 4.12
CA ILE A 302 -11.77 3.13 4.09
C ILE A 302 -10.63 3.05 3.09
N THR A 303 -10.54 4.02 2.18
CA THR A 303 -9.47 4.08 1.19
C THR A 303 -9.18 5.51 0.76
N ASN A 304 -8.04 5.76 0.10
CA ASN A 304 -7.75 7.07 -0.50
C ASN A 304 -8.47 7.24 -1.85
N PHE A 305 -8.46 8.46 -2.38
CA PHE A 305 -8.74 8.67 -3.80
C PHE A 305 -7.54 8.23 -4.66
N HIS A 306 -7.80 7.32 -5.60
CA HIS A 306 -6.76 6.63 -6.38
C HIS A 306 -6.55 7.26 -7.76
N MET A 307 -5.41 6.93 -8.36
CA MET A 307 -5.05 7.42 -9.69
C MET A 307 -5.97 6.81 -10.78
N PRO A 308 -6.20 7.53 -11.89
CA PRO A 308 -6.93 6.96 -13.04
C PRO A 308 -6.23 5.70 -13.53
N LEU A 309 -7.01 4.78 -14.09
CA LEU A 309 -6.51 3.50 -14.64
C LEU A 309 -5.80 2.57 -13.62
N SER A 310 -5.85 2.89 -12.32
CA SER A 310 -5.16 2.10 -11.29
C SER A 310 -5.95 0.87 -10.85
N THR A 311 -5.23 -0.19 -10.46
CA THR A 311 -5.82 -1.39 -9.85
C THR A 311 -6.54 -1.08 -8.54
N LEU A 312 -6.09 -0.06 -7.82
CA LEU A 312 -6.69 0.40 -6.57
C LEU A 312 -8.08 0.99 -6.80
N LEU A 313 -8.24 1.85 -7.83
CA LEU A 313 -9.54 2.36 -8.24
C LEU A 313 -10.51 1.23 -8.63
N MET A 314 -10.02 0.22 -9.35
CA MET A 314 -10.85 -0.91 -9.76
C MET A 314 -11.37 -1.71 -8.56
N MET A 315 -10.55 -1.92 -7.55
CA MET A 315 -10.98 -2.58 -6.31
C MET A 315 -12.01 -1.74 -5.56
N THR A 316 -11.77 -0.43 -5.42
CA THR A 316 -12.71 0.51 -4.79
C THR A 316 -14.05 0.52 -5.52
N ALA A 317 -14.04 0.61 -6.85
CA ALA A 317 -15.23 0.52 -7.70
C ALA A 317 -15.93 -0.84 -7.64
N SER A 318 -15.19 -1.92 -7.37
CA SER A 318 -15.80 -3.24 -7.15
C SER A 318 -16.59 -3.26 -5.84
N PHE A 319 -16.05 -2.65 -4.79
CA PHE A 319 -16.64 -2.66 -3.45
C PHE A 319 -17.84 -1.71 -3.30
N GLY A 320 -17.71 -0.50 -3.84
CA GLY A 320 -18.73 0.55 -3.76
C GLY A 320 -19.72 0.58 -4.91
N GLY A 321 -19.53 -0.26 -5.93
CA GLY A 321 -20.30 -0.21 -7.18
C GLY A 321 -19.65 0.73 -8.20
N TYR A 322 -19.54 0.28 -9.45
CA TYR A 322 -18.79 1.01 -10.47
C TYR A 322 -19.36 2.40 -10.73
N GLU A 323 -20.69 2.51 -10.93
CA GLU A 323 -21.33 3.79 -11.24
C GLU A 323 -21.22 4.75 -10.06
N GLN A 324 -21.56 4.27 -8.86
CA GLN A 324 -21.53 5.06 -7.63
C GLN A 324 -20.14 5.62 -7.33
N ILE A 325 -19.09 4.80 -7.49
CA ILE A 325 -17.72 5.24 -7.24
C ILE A 325 -17.23 6.20 -8.33
N MET A 326 -17.56 5.98 -9.60
CA MET A 326 -17.17 6.93 -10.64
C MET A 326 -17.89 8.28 -10.46
N ASP A 327 -19.17 8.29 -10.09
CA ASP A 327 -19.92 9.51 -9.75
C ASP A 327 -19.30 10.21 -8.53
N ALA A 328 -18.91 9.46 -7.50
CA ALA A 328 -18.21 10.01 -6.34
C ALA A 328 -16.87 10.65 -6.71
N TYR A 329 -16.14 10.10 -7.68
CA TYR A 329 -14.90 10.69 -8.19
C TYR A 329 -15.16 11.99 -8.97
N GLU A 330 -16.25 12.08 -9.74
CA GLU A 330 -16.64 13.34 -10.39
C GLU A 330 -16.97 14.43 -9.36
N VAL A 331 -17.71 14.08 -8.31
CA VAL A 331 -17.99 14.99 -7.18
C VAL A 331 -16.68 15.39 -6.49
N ALA A 332 -15.78 14.44 -6.25
CA ALA A 332 -14.50 14.70 -5.60
C ALA A 332 -13.64 15.71 -6.39
N LEU A 333 -13.60 15.57 -7.72
CA LEU A 333 -12.92 16.51 -8.61
C LEU A 333 -13.54 17.91 -8.55
N LYS A 334 -14.87 17.99 -8.60
CA LYS A 334 -15.61 19.26 -8.51
C LYS A 334 -15.38 19.98 -7.18
N GLU A 335 -15.40 19.22 -6.10
CA GLU A 335 -15.20 19.70 -4.73
C GLU A 335 -13.71 19.84 -4.35
N LYS A 336 -12.79 19.60 -5.29
CA LYS A 336 -11.32 19.72 -5.11
C LYS A 336 -10.79 18.90 -3.94
N TYR A 337 -11.20 17.64 -3.86
CA TYR A 337 -10.56 16.65 -3.00
C TYR A 337 -9.12 16.41 -3.46
N SER A 338 -8.26 16.08 -2.52
CA SER A 338 -6.88 15.71 -2.77
C SER A 338 -6.75 14.20 -3.03
N PHE A 339 -5.91 13.81 -3.98
CA PHE A 339 -5.73 12.44 -4.46
C PHE A 339 -4.35 11.89 -4.09
N GLY A 340 -4.22 10.56 -4.13
CA GLY A 340 -2.97 9.85 -3.86
C GLY A 340 -2.77 9.48 -2.39
N ALA A 341 -1.58 9.00 -2.05
CA ALA A 341 -1.29 8.43 -0.74
C ALA A 341 -1.44 9.44 0.41
N TYR A 342 -1.11 10.71 0.14
CA TYR A 342 -1.28 11.82 1.08
C TYR A 342 -2.57 12.62 0.88
N GLY A 343 -3.39 12.21 -0.09
CA GLY A 343 -4.66 12.86 -0.39
C GLY A 343 -5.73 12.52 0.63
N ASP A 344 -6.95 12.95 0.36
CA ASP A 344 -8.12 12.73 1.20
C ASP A 344 -8.58 11.26 1.19
N ALA A 345 -9.51 10.96 2.10
CA ALA A 345 -10.06 9.62 2.28
C ALA A 345 -11.51 9.50 1.79
N MET A 346 -11.91 8.26 1.53
CA MET A 346 -13.26 7.83 1.23
C MET A 346 -13.64 6.69 2.17
N LEU A 347 -14.83 6.78 2.78
CA LEU A 347 -15.49 5.69 3.50
C LEU A 347 -16.65 5.18 2.65
N ILE A 348 -16.67 3.88 2.36
CA ILE A 348 -17.75 3.21 1.65
C ILE A 348 -18.52 2.33 2.64
N LEU A 349 -19.82 2.54 2.74
CA LEU A 349 -20.77 1.82 3.61
C LEU A 349 -21.68 0.91 2.79
#